data_AF-A0A0Q0VLW6-F1
#
_entry.id   AF-A0A0Q0VLW6-F1
#
_cell.length_a   1.000
_cell.length_b   1.000
_cell.length_c   1.000
_cell.angle_alpha   90.00
_cell.angle_beta   90.00
_cell.angle_gamma   90.00
#
_symmetry.space_group_name_H-M   'P 1'
#
loop_
_entity.id
_entity.type
_entity.pdbx_description
1 polymer ?
#
loop_
_entity_poly.entity_id
_entity_poly.type
_entity_poly.pdbx_seq_one_letter_code
_entity_poly.pdbx_strand_id
1 'polypeptide(L)'
;MGKIVIIMVMVITAILGTIMFTVNQRSEKIPEILASNYQDLGSYALQYAIQQVSSGNITSSTTIEYSADNTFEVMDGTINSLTYIITSVEEDGEGSSLPNDPYSYAIATNGTMKWSGSGSLNVGEGNIHSNGKFTMTGSKKITGNISSSTEIKMTGSTKISGDAAAPVVSFSGSAISGTVTIEAVDQLIIPDIDLTSYYEHAQANGQVFDGNQQFSGSGNLEPAGGIMWVNGDIRISGSNNMIGCFIATGSIKISGSGDQTKVDNFPAFISRDSDIDISGSGKSHGLIYAGQDFDKSGSGDHIGSILSKGNFKSSGSWSVLTYENSKPNSPDVEEGSEVISQIEIISNITMNMQGNPVTHSGRAVLQGIGTEGSEDEGGGYSIFGSLNINPGNSANNEFQVHTPDGGYFSRDEVHQNAPQFSYNGPASIVRVRPKAQGRTLTINGTDYTLANTRYEIVSDNMTINVWNDKLKNGKAMGKWWISIDAVGATIDPDITGGNGGGAGSEDDGEVTETETGYKVIYWNP
;
A
#
# COMPACT_ATOMS: atom_id res chain seq x y z
N MET A 1 -73.16 41.56 -29.25
CA MET A 1 -71.72 41.29 -28.99
C MET A 1 -71.24 41.69 -27.59
N GLY A 2 -71.78 42.74 -26.95
CA GLY A 2 -71.24 43.24 -25.66
C GLY A 2 -71.22 42.24 -24.48
N LYS A 3 -72.20 41.33 -24.37
CA LYS A 3 -72.25 40.37 -23.25
C LYS A 3 -71.15 39.30 -23.29
N ILE A 4 -70.71 38.91 -24.48
CA ILE A 4 -69.68 37.87 -24.65
C ILE A 4 -68.30 38.43 -24.29
N VAL A 5 -68.01 39.67 -24.66
CA VAL A 5 -66.74 40.34 -24.33
C VAL A 5 -66.58 40.51 -22.82
N ILE A 6 -67.65 40.89 -22.11
CA ILE A 6 -67.62 41.06 -20.65
C ILE A 6 -67.32 39.73 -19.93
N ILE A 7 -67.93 38.63 -20.38
CA ILE A 7 -67.66 37.29 -19.80
C ILE A 7 -66.21 36.88 -20.04
N MET A 8 -65.69 37.12 -21.24
CA MET A 8 -64.31 36.75 -21.58
C MET A 8 -63.27 37.52 -20.76
N VAL A 9 -63.51 38.82 -20.52
CA VAL A 9 -62.64 39.65 -19.67
C VAL A 9 -62.65 39.14 -18.22
N MET A 10 -63.83 38.83 -17.66
CA MET A 10 -63.92 38.33 -16.28
C MET A 10 -63.20 36.99 -16.08
N VAL A 11 -63.26 36.09 -17.06
CA VAL A 11 -62.55 34.81 -17.00
C VAL A 11 -61.03 35.01 -17.04
N ILE A 12 -60.54 35.91 -17.91
CA ILE A 12 -59.10 36.22 -17.98
C ILE A 12 -58.62 36.86 -16.67
N THR A 13 -59.38 37.79 -16.09
CA THR A 13 -59.02 38.42 -14.81
C THR A 13 -59.02 37.40 -13.66
N ALA A 14 -59.96 36.45 -13.65
CA ALA A 14 -59.99 35.39 -12.65
C ALA A 14 -58.79 34.43 -12.78
N ILE A 15 -58.42 34.05 -14.01
CA ILE A 15 -57.24 33.22 -14.27
C ILE A 15 -55.96 33.94 -13.84
N LEU A 16 -55.79 35.21 -14.23
CA LEU A 16 -54.62 36.01 -13.84
C LEU A 16 -54.54 36.23 -12.32
N GLY A 17 -55.68 36.47 -11.66
CA GLY A 17 -55.74 36.59 -10.21
C GLY A 17 -55.34 35.30 -9.50
N THR A 18 -55.77 34.14 -10.03
CA THR A 18 -55.43 32.82 -9.46
C THR A 18 -53.95 32.51 -9.66
N ILE A 19 -53.38 32.85 -10.82
CA ILE A 19 -51.94 32.71 -11.08
C ILE A 19 -51.13 33.60 -10.15
N MET A 20 -51.48 34.89 -10.02
CA MET A 20 -50.77 35.80 -9.11
C MET A 20 -50.86 35.35 -7.65
N PHE A 21 -52.03 34.88 -7.21
CA PHE A 21 -52.21 34.38 -5.84
C PHE A 21 -51.38 33.12 -5.58
N THR A 22 -51.29 32.21 -6.56
CA THR A 22 -50.47 30.99 -6.46
C THR A 22 -48.98 31.31 -6.46
N VAL A 23 -48.54 32.29 -7.27
CA VAL A 23 -47.14 32.75 -7.29
C VAL A 23 -46.79 33.44 -5.96
N ASN A 24 -47.68 34.27 -5.41
CA ASN A 24 -47.44 34.94 -4.13
C ASN A 24 -47.37 33.97 -2.95
N GLN A 25 -48.23 32.95 -2.90
CA GLN A 25 -48.13 31.91 -1.87
C GLN A 25 -46.90 31.01 -2.02
N ARG A 26 -46.40 30.82 -3.25
CA ARG A 26 -45.16 30.07 -3.47
C ARG A 26 -43.93 30.91 -3.17
N SER A 27 -43.94 32.22 -3.41
CA SER A 27 -42.77 33.08 -3.14
C SER A 27 -42.44 33.21 -1.66
N GLU A 28 -43.43 33.08 -0.76
CA GLU A 28 -43.18 33.06 0.69
C GLU A 28 -42.49 31.77 1.17
N LYS A 29 -42.60 30.66 0.43
CA LYS A 29 -41.99 29.37 0.79
C LYS A 29 -40.63 29.12 0.15
N ILE A 30 -40.25 29.89 -0.87
CA ILE A 30 -38.95 29.75 -1.56
C ILE A 30 -37.77 30.04 -0.61
N PRO A 31 -37.78 31.08 0.25
CA PRO A 31 -36.69 31.32 1.18
C PRO A 31 -36.48 30.20 2.20
N GLU A 32 -37.55 29.52 2.65
CA GLU A 32 -37.48 28.39 3.58
C GLU A 32 -36.90 27.12 2.92
N ILE A 33 -37.25 26.86 1.65
CA ILE A 33 -36.74 25.72 0.88
C ILE A 33 -35.26 25.93 0.50
N LEU A 34 -34.86 27.17 0.21
CA LEU A 34 -33.46 27.53 -0.02
C LEU A 34 -32.63 27.47 1.27
N ALA A 35 -33.26 27.73 2.43
CA ALA A 35 -32.60 27.67 3.73
C ALA A 35 -32.25 26.25 4.22
N SER A 36 -32.98 25.22 3.76
CA SER A 36 -32.74 23.84 4.17
C SER A 36 -31.66 23.10 3.37
N ASN A 37 -31.23 23.63 2.21
CA ASN A 37 -30.28 22.96 1.31
C ASN A 37 -28.86 23.58 1.30
N TYR A 38 -28.55 24.55 2.17
CA TYR A 38 -27.22 25.18 2.20
C TYR A 38 -26.07 24.20 2.56
N GLN A 39 -26.37 23.05 3.17
CA GLN A 39 -25.37 22.00 3.40
C GLN A 39 -24.87 21.34 2.10
N ASP A 40 -25.61 21.48 0.99
CA ASP A 40 -25.27 20.83 -0.28
C ASP A 40 -24.23 21.62 -1.07
N LEU A 41 -24.18 22.95 -0.95
CA LEU A 41 -23.24 23.80 -1.69
C LEU A 41 -21.78 23.56 -1.29
N GLY A 42 -21.51 23.52 0.02
CA GLY A 42 -20.18 23.22 0.54
C GLY A 42 -19.74 21.79 0.21
N SER A 43 -20.68 20.85 0.23
CA SER A 43 -20.43 19.45 -0.11
C SER A 43 -20.09 19.26 -1.59
N TYR A 44 -20.79 19.94 -2.50
CA TYR A 44 -20.50 19.88 -3.93
C TYR A 44 -19.16 20.51 -4.28
N ALA A 45 -18.84 21.66 -3.70
CA ALA A 45 -17.55 22.32 -3.88
C ALA A 45 -16.39 21.44 -3.38
N LEU A 46 -16.59 20.80 -2.22
CA LEU A 46 -15.63 19.88 -1.64
C LEU A 46 -15.45 18.62 -2.52
N GLN A 47 -16.55 18.01 -2.99
CA GLN A 47 -16.49 16.86 -3.91
C GLN A 47 -15.75 17.20 -5.20
N TYR A 48 -16.02 18.37 -5.79
CA TYR A 48 -15.30 18.84 -6.98
C TYR A 48 -13.81 19.08 -6.68
N ALA A 49 -13.48 19.71 -5.56
CA ALA A 49 -12.10 19.95 -5.17
C ALA A 49 -11.34 18.63 -4.91
N ILE A 50 -11.98 17.67 -4.24
CA ILE A 50 -11.46 16.30 -4.06
C ILE A 50 -11.22 15.65 -5.42
N GLN A 51 -12.15 15.78 -6.38
CA GLN A 51 -11.99 15.21 -7.71
C GLN A 51 -10.82 15.82 -8.49
N GLN A 52 -10.63 17.14 -8.44
CA GLN A 52 -9.50 17.81 -9.12
C GLN A 52 -8.15 17.38 -8.57
N VAL A 53 -8.10 17.15 -7.26
CA VAL A 53 -6.93 16.63 -6.56
C VAL A 53 -6.69 15.16 -6.93
N SER A 54 -7.72 14.31 -6.81
CA SER A 54 -7.60 12.86 -7.07
C SER A 54 -7.31 12.54 -8.54
N SER A 55 -7.72 13.41 -9.47
CA SER A 55 -7.42 13.25 -10.90
C SER A 55 -6.05 13.79 -11.31
N GLY A 56 -5.24 14.30 -10.37
CA GLY A 56 -3.91 14.85 -10.66
C GLY A 56 -3.90 16.20 -11.37
N ASN A 57 -5.04 16.90 -11.45
CA ASN A 57 -5.08 18.24 -12.06
C ASN A 57 -4.47 19.32 -11.15
N ILE A 58 -4.41 19.05 -9.84
CA ILE A 58 -3.83 19.93 -8.82
C ILE A 58 -2.77 19.15 -8.05
N THR A 59 -1.50 19.46 -8.31
CA THR A 59 -0.34 18.76 -7.73
C THR A 59 0.48 19.63 -6.76
N SER A 60 0.09 20.88 -6.55
CA SER A 60 0.75 21.79 -5.62
C SER A 60 -0.26 22.77 -5.02
N SER A 61 0.10 23.38 -3.89
CA SER A 61 -0.71 24.43 -3.27
C SER A 61 -1.04 25.53 -4.29
N THR A 62 -2.33 25.76 -4.54
CA THR A 62 -2.78 26.71 -5.57
C THR A 62 -4.13 27.33 -5.20
N THR A 63 -4.44 28.49 -5.77
CA THR A 63 -5.76 29.10 -5.69
C THR A 63 -6.30 29.31 -7.09
N ILE A 64 -7.46 28.73 -7.36
CA ILE A 64 -8.20 28.96 -8.61
C ILE A 64 -9.21 30.06 -8.34
N GLU A 65 -9.09 31.18 -9.06
CA GLU A 65 -10.06 32.27 -9.05
C GLU A 65 -11.03 32.12 -10.23
N TYR A 66 -12.33 32.18 -9.95
CA TYR A 66 -13.39 32.15 -10.96
C TYR A 66 -13.84 33.59 -11.23
N SER A 67 -13.65 34.05 -12.47
CA SER A 67 -14.09 35.38 -12.90
C SER A 67 -15.62 35.42 -13.13
N ALA A 68 -16.18 36.62 -13.24
CA ALA A 68 -17.62 36.80 -13.50
C ALA A 68 -18.12 36.12 -14.79
N ASP A 69 -17.22 35.82 -15.73
CA ASP A 69 -17.54 35.17 -17.01
C ASP A 69 -17.22 33.66 -17.01
N ASN A 70 -16.63 33.15 -15.93
CA ASN A 70 -16.23 31.75 -15.76
C ASN A 70 -16.57 31.28 -14.34
N THR A 71 -17.80 31.57 -13.91
CA THR A 71 -18.31 31.25 -12.57
C THR A 71 -18.50 29.75 -12.41
N PHE A 72 -17.96 29.17 -11.34
CA PHE A 72 -18.36 27.84 -10.90
C PHE A 72 -19.78 27.95 -10.32
N GLU A 73 -20.76 27.82 -11.22
CA GLU A 73 -22.18 27.83 -10.88
C GLU A 73 -22.55 26.52 -10.20
N VAL A 74 -23.02 26.64 -8.97
CA VAL A 74 -23.68 25.57 -8.23
C VAL A 74 -25.18 25.88 -8.19
N MET A 75 -26.02 24.87 -7.98
CA MET A 75 -27.48 24.98 -8.19
C MET A 75 -28.14 26.22 -7.55
N ASP A 76 -27.56 26.78 -6.48
CA ASP A 76 -28.08 27.95 -5.76
C ASP A 76 -27.03 29.06 -5.46
N GLY A 77 -25.92 29.15 -6.22
CA GLY A 77 -24.92 30.21 -6.02
C GLY A 77 -23.68 30.15 -6.92
N THR A 78 -22.74 31.08 -6.72
CA THR A 78 -21.44 31.11 -7.41
C THR A 78 -20.29 30.99 -6.41
N ILE A 79 -19.29 30.18 -6.75
CA ILE A 79 -18.03 30.11 -5.99
C ILE A 79 -16.99 31.00 -6.67
N ASN A 80 -16.42 31.92 -5.90
CA ASN A 80 -15.45 32.90 -6.42
C ASN A 80 -14.03 32.36 -6.44
N SER A 81 -13.67 31.47 -5.51
CA SER A 81 -12.36 30.81 -5.51
C SER A 81 -12.36 29.50 -4.74
N LEU A 82 -11.46 28.60 -5.13
CA LEU A 82 -11.08 27.39 -4.41
C LEU A 82 -9.58 27.44 -4.12
N THR A 83 -9.20 27.30 -2.85
CA THR A 83 -7.80 27.25 -2.42
C THR A 83 -7.44 25.84 -1.96
N TYR A 84 -6.40 25.29 -2.59
CA TYR A 84 -5.82 24.00 -2.27
C TYR A 84 -4.53 24.25 -1.49
N ILE A 85 -4.41 23.71 -0.29
CA ILE A 85 -3.20 23.77 0.53
C ILE A 85 -2.69 22.35 0.68
N ILE A 86 -1.54 22.06 0.10
CA ILE A 86 -0.91 20.75 0.15
C ILE A 86 0.25 20.87 1.13
N THR A 87 0.15 20.17 2.26
CA THR A 87 1.17 20.12 3.32
C THR A 87 1.65 18.70 3.48
N SER A 88 2.96 18.46 3.45
CA SER A 88 3.51 17.19 3.93
C SER A 88 3.43 17.19 5.46
N VAL A 89 2.71 16.23 6.06
CA VAL A 89 2.81 16.02 7.51
C VAL A 89 4.10 15.26 7.77
N GLU A 90 5.10 15.95 8.29
CA GLU A 90 6.10 15.26 9.10
C GLU A 90 5.43 15.01 10.45
N GLU A 91 5.19 13.74 10.80
CA GLU A 91 4.72 13.40 12.14
C GLU A 91 5.84 13.75 13.13
N ASP A 92 5.72 14.92 13.76
CA ASP A 92 6.52 15.34 14.92
C ASP A 92 6.12 14.50 16.15
N GLY A 93 6.34 13.19 16.08
CA GLY A 93 6.24 12.31 17.23
C GLY A 93 7.39 12.62 18.18
N GLU A 94 7.10 13.24 19.34
CA GLU A 94 8.08 13.46 20.42
C GLU A 94 8.61 12.15 21.07
N GLY A 95 8.48 10.99 20.42
CA GLY A 95 8.99 9.70 20.87
C GLY A 95 10.05 9.17 19.92
N SER A 96 11.29 9.02 20.42
CA SER A 96 12.46 8.52 19.69
C SER A 96 12.87 9.39 18.48
N SER A 97 13.98 10.14 18.61
CA SER A 97 14.58 10.92 17.52
C SER A 97 15.20 10.07 16.39
N LEU A 98 14.85 8.79 16.30
CA LEU A 98 15.34 7.90 15.26
C LEU A 98 14.39 7.96 14.05
N PRO A 99 14.91 8.04 12.82
CA PRO A 99 14.06 8.04 11.63
C PRO A 99 13.24 6.75 11.53
N ASN A 100 11.96 6.85 11.18
CA ASN A 100 11.14 5.66 10.89
C ASN A 100 11.40 5.10 9.48
N ASP A 101 12.02 5.90 8.59
CA ASP A 101 12.37 5.48 7.24
C ASP A 101 13.68 4.67 7.22
N PRO A 102 13.67 3.39 6.82
CA PRO A 102 14.87 2.56 6.76
C PRO A 102 15.92 3.08 5.77
N TYR A 103 15.55 3.87 4.76
CA TYR A 103 16.51 4.46 3.82
C TYR A 103 17.27 5.66 4.41
N SER A 104 16.84 6.17 5.57
CA SER A 104 17.59 7.14 6.38
C SER A 104 18.75 6.52 7.18
N TYR A 105 18.93 5.19 7.07
CA TYR A 105 20.00 4.45 7.72
C TYR A 105 21.09 4.08 6.73
N ALA A 106 22.34 4.27 7.14
CA ALA A 106 23.49 3.74 6.43
C ALA A 106 23.52 2.22 6.45
N ILE A 107 23.12 1.63 7.59
CA ILE A 107 22.95 0.19 7.73
C ILE A 107 21.73 -0.07 8.61
N ALA A 108 20.78 -0.84 8.11
CA ALA A 108 19.65 -1.33 8.88
C ALA A 108 19.49 -2.84 8.69
N THR A 109 19.21 -3.55 9.78
CA THR A 109 19.01 -5.00 9.75
C THR A 109 17.88 -5.45 10.67
N ASN A 110 17.04 -6.34 10.18
CA ASN A 110 15.94 -6.92 10.96
C ASN A 110 16.42 -8.05 11.91
N GLY A 111 17.61 -8.59 11.69
CA GLY A 111 18.25 -9.58 12.55
C GLY A 111 19.31 -8.96 13.47
N THR A 112 20.31 -9.78 13.81
CA THR A 112 21.47 -9.33 14.60
C THR A 112 22.51 -8.66 13.72
N MET A 113 23.24 -7.71 14.29
CA MET A 113 24.38 -7.07 13.63
C MET A 113 25.68 -7.45 14.33
N LYS A 114 26.59 -8.12 13.63
CA LYS A 114 27.93 -8.46 14.13
C LYS A 114 29.01 -7.73 13.36
N TRP A 115 29.73 -6.85 14.03
CA TRP A 115 30.89 -6.15 13.50
C TRP A 115 32.18 -6.63 14.15
N SER A 116 33.12 -7.10 13.34
CA SER A 116 34.43 -7.60 13.81
C SER A 116 35.59 -7.11 12.94
N GLY A 117 36.82 -7.19 13.46
CA GLY A 117 38.06 -6.84 12.74
C GLY A 117 38.64 -5.47 13.11
N SER A 118 39.25 -4.78 12.14
CA SER A 118 39.87 -3.45 12.28
C SER A 118 39.40 -2.47 11.20
N GLY A 119 39.42 -1.17 11.47
CA GLY A 119 39.04 -0.13 10.49
C GLY A 119 38.02 0.86 11.00
N SER A 120 37.59 1.76 10.12
CA SER A 120 36.68 2.86 10.45
C SER A 120 35.41 2.81 9.62
N LEU A 121 34.33 3.31 10.21
CA LEU A 121 33.05 3.54 9.57
C LEU A 121 32.67 4.99 9.83
N ASN A 122 32.22 5.69 8.80
CA ASN A 122 31.71 7.04 8.92
C ASN A 122 30.35 7.14 8.24
N VAL A 123 29.29 6.93 9.01
CA VAL A 123 27.92 6.94 8.45
C VAL A 123 27.42 8.35 8.16
N GLY A 124 28.22 9.41 8.37
CA GLY A 124 27.83 10.77 8.03
C GLY A 124 26.56 11.19 8.75
N GLU A 125 25.54 11.58 7.98
CA GLU A 125 24.19 11.91 8.47
C GLU A 125 23.30 10.69 8.68
N GLY A 126 23.68 9.53 8.14
CA GLY A 126 22.94 8.28 8.28
C GLY A 126 23.12 7.64 9.64
N ASN A 127 22.19 6.77 10.00
CA ASN A 127 22.19 6.03 11.27
C ASN A 127 22.52 4.54 11.07
N ILE A 128 22.80 3.84 12.16
CA ILE A 128 22.92 2.37 12.18
C ILE A 128 21.83 1.80 13.08
N HIS A 129 21.11 0.79 12.59
CA HIS A 129 20.08 0.10 13.36
C HIS A 129 20.13 -1.41 13.22
N SER A 130 19.81 -2.12 14.31
CA SER A 130 19.60 -3.56 14.34
C SER A 130 18.40 -3.88 15.23
N ASN A 131 17.37 -4.52 14.68
CA ASN A 131 16.23 -4.99 15.48
C ASN A 131 16.68 -6.05 16.49
N GLY A 132 17.67 -6.87 16.12
CA GLY A 132 18.36 -7.79 17.00
C GLY A 132 19.56 -7.16 17.71
N LYS A 133 20.43 -8.02 18.25
CA LYS A 133 21.61 -7.61 19.01
C LYS A 133 22.67 -7.00 18.10
N PHE A 134 23.17 -5.82 18.44
CA PHE A 134 24.39 -5.26 17.88
C PHE A 134 25.61 -5.71 18.69
N THR A 135 26.59 -6.33 18.05
CA THR A 135 27.86 -6.74 18.65
C THR A 135 29.04 -6.17 17.89
N MET A 136 29.87 -5.34 18.53
CA MET A 136 31.12 -4.84 17.96
C MET A 136 32.34 -5.36 18.72
N THR A 137 33.30 -5.95 18.00
CA THR A 137 34.53 -6.53 18.57
C THR A 137 35.77 -6.11 17.77
N GLY A 138 36.95 -6.15 18.40
CA GLY A 138 38.23 -5.83 17.74
C GLY A 138 38.69 -4.39 18.01
N SER A 139 39.09 -3.67 16.95
CA SER A 139 39.63 -2.30 17.02
C SER A 139 38.96 -1.40 15.97
N LYS A 140 37.62 -1.38 15.98
CA LYS A 140 36.80 -0.62 15.04
C LYS A 140 36.42 0.76 15.60
N LYS A 141 36.28 1.74 14.72
CA LYS A 141 35.70 3.05 15.04
C LYS A 141 34.48 3.31 14.18
N ILE A 142 33.35 3.62 14.79
CA ILE A 142 32.15 4.16 14.13
C ILE A 142 32.09 5.66 14.41
N THR A 143 31.76 6.46 13.40
CA THR A 143 31.39 7.88 13.53
C THR A 143 29.95 8.01 13.04
N GLY A 144 29.05 8.40 13.94
CA GLY A 144 27.60 8.40 13.75
C GLY A 144 26.84 7.62 14.82
N ASN A 145 25.52 7.71 14.79
CA ASN A 145 24.65 7.18 15.83
C ASN A 145 24.33 5.71 15.59
N ILE A 146 24.06 5.00 16.68
CA ILE A 146 23.66 3.61 16.66
C ILE A 146 22.42 3.37 17.52
N SER A 147 21.58 2.46 17.06
CA SER A 147 20.43 1.99 17.82
C SER A 147 20.27 0.47 17.70
N SER A 148 19.68 -0.13 18.72
CA SER A 148 19.25 -1.52 18.68
C SER A 148 17.99 -1.72 19.52
N SER A 149 17.03 -2.47 19.00
CA SER A 149 15.79 -2.80 19.72
C SER A 149 16.01 -3.83 20.84
N THR A 150 17.23 -4.36 21.01
CA THR A 150 17.54 -5.37 22.05
C THR A 150 18.78 -5.03 22.87
N GLU A 151 19.97 -5.05 22.28
CA GLU A 151 21.23 -4.91 23.01
C GLU A 151 22.35 -4.35 22.11
N ILE A 152 23.10 -3.39 22.64
CA ILE A 152 24.41 -2.98 22.12
C ILE A 152 25.50 -3.58 23.01
N LYS A 153 26.34 -4.44 22.42
CA LYS A 153 27.50 -5.04 23.09
C LYS A 153 28.79 -4.70 22.38
N MET A 154 29.72 -4.08 23.09
CA MET A 154 31.03 -3.72 22.57
C MET A 154 32.14 -4.36 23.40
N THR A 155 33.15 -4.92 22.74
CA THR A 155 34.34 -5.48 23.41
C THR A 155 35.61 -5.12 22.64
N GLY A 156 36.76 -5.21 23.31
CA GLY A 156 38.05 -4.82 22.72
C GLY A 156 38.26 -3.31 22.72
N SER A 157 39.04 -2.81 21.76
CA SER A 157 39.40 -1.40 21.61
C SER A 157 38.46 -0.68 20.64
N THR A 158 37.16 -0.95 20.73
CA THR A 158 36.16 -0.41 19.82
C THR A 158 35.67 0.97 20.28
N LYS A 159 35.29 1.83 19.34
CA LYS A 159 34.82 3.20 19.62
C LYS A 159 33.61 3.60 18.77
N ILE A 160 32.63 4.26 19.38
CA ILE A 160 31.53 4.96 18.72
C ILE A 160 31.67 6.45 19.01
N SER A 161 31.72 7.24 17.95
CA SER A 161 31.75 8.70 17.97
C SER A 161 30.39 9.23 17.53
N GLY A 162 29.40 9.03 18.37
CA GLY A 162 27.98 9.36 18.19
C GLY A 162 27.17 8.82 19.36
N ASP A 163 25.85 8.96 19.29
CA ASP A 163 24.92 8.51 20.31
C ASP A 163 24.63 7.00 20.17
N ALA A 164 24.21 6.38 21.26
CA ALA A 164 23.83 4.98 21.30
C ALA A 164 22.52 4.79 22.08
N ALA A 165 21.54 4.12 21.48
CA ALA A 165 20.25 3.82 22.11
C ALA A 165 19.93 2.33 22.06
N ALA A 166 19.68 1.69 23.21
CA ALA A 166 19.17 0.32 23.29
C ALA A 166 18.65 -0.01 24.70
N PRO A 167 17.79 -1.03 24.87
CA PRO A 167 17.36 -1.49 26.19
C PRO A 167 18.51 -1.95 27.09
N VAL A 168 19.59 -2.45 26.47
CA VAL A 168 20.79 -2.89 27.16
C VAL A 168 22.02 -2.39 26.40
N VAL A 169 22.92 -1.69 27.08
CA VAL A 169 24.21 -1.25 26.53
C VAL A 169 25.34 -1.75 27.41
N SER A 170 26.26 -2.56 26.86
CA SER A 170 27.41 -3.11 27.57
C SER A 170 28.70 -2.90 26.78
N PHE A 171 29.72 -2.29 27.42
CA PHE A 171 31.01 -2.03 26.79
C PHE A 171 32.17 -2.04 27.79
N SER A 172 33.38 -2.24 27.28
CA SER A 172 34.62 -2.10 28.06
C SER A 172 35.34 -0.78 27.75
N GLY A 173 35.68 0.01 28.78
CA GLY A 173 36.42 1.28 28.63
C GLY A 173 35.54 2.46 28.20
N SER A 174 36.15 3.57 27.75
CA SER A 174 35.43 4.75 27.24
C SER A 174 35.05 4.58 25.76
N ALA A 175 34.16 3.64 25.49
CA ALA A 175 33.89 3.16 24.14
C ALA A 175 32.90 4.02 23.33
N ILE A 176 32.03 4.80 23.99
CA ILE A 176 31.03 5.65 23.34
C ILE A 176 31.26 7.09 23.79
N SER A 177 31.34 8.05 22.87
CA SER A 177 31.56 9.46 23.21
C SER A 177 30.31 10.33 23.19
N GLY A 178 29.21 9.87 22.59
CA GLY A 178 27.92 10.54 22.64
C GLY A 178 27.08 10.10 23.85
N THR A 179 25.80 10.46 23.80
CA THR A 179 24.78 10.07 24.79
C THR A 179 24.50 8.58 24.69
N VAL A 180 24.38 7.91 25.84
CA VAL A 180 23.91 6.53 25.93
C VAL A 180 22.51 6.53 26.52
N THR A 181 21.52 6.21 25.70
CA THR A 181 20.11 6.12 26.11
C THR A 181 19.73 4.66 26.35
N ILE A 182 19.30 4.36 27.57
CA ILE A 182 18.92 3.00 27.99
C ILE A 182 17.40 2.93 28.12
N GLU A 183 16.74 2.68 27.00
CA GLU A 183 15.27 2.61 26.91
C GLU A 183 14.85 1.61 25.83
N ALA A 184 13.54 1.34 25.76
CA ALA A 184 12.98 0.57 24.65
C ALA A 184 13.16 1.34 23.35
N VAL A 185 13.69 0.67 22.32
CA VAL A 185 13.82 1.20 20.97
C VAL A 185 12.91 0.36 20.09
N ASP A 186 12.04 1.01 19.33
CA ASP A 186 11.13 0.32 18.43
C ASP A 186 11.88 -0.47 17.35
N GLN A 187 11.22 -1.49 16.81
CA GLN A 187 11.75 -2.24 15.69
C GLN A 187 11.54 -1.46 14.40
N LEU A 188 12.59 -1.36 13.60
CA LEU A 188 12.53 -0.80 12.26
C LEU A 188 12.01 -1.85 11.27
N ILE A 189 10.97 -1.50 10.51
CA ILE A 189 10.44 -2.38 9.46
C ILE A 189 11.32 -2.23 8.22
N ILE A 190 11.96 -3.32 7.78
CA ILE A 190 12.69 -3.36 6.51
C ILE A 190 11.71 -3.74 5.39
N PRO A 191 11.42 -2.84 4.44
CA PRO A 191 10.36 -3.05 3.45
C PRO A 191 10.75 -4.14 2.47
N ASP A 192 9.74 -4.78 1.89
CA ASP A 192 9.89 -5.41 0.58
C ASP A 192 10.07 -4.32 -0.47
N ILE A 193 11.04 -4.49 -1.35
CA ILE A 193 11.18 -3.62 -2.51
C ILE A 193 10.28 -4.17 -3.60
N ASP A 194 9.40 -3.36 -4.17
CA ASP A 194 8.73 -3.72 -5.41
C ASP A 194 9.75 -3.73 -6.55
N LEU A 195 9.93 -4.92 -7.13
CA LEU A 195 10.91 -5.17 -8.18
C LEU A 195 10.27 -5.34 -9.55
N THR A 196 8.97 -5.09 -9.69
CA THR A 196 8.20 -5.32 -10.92
C THR A 196 8.75 -4.50 -12.08
N SER A 197 8.87 -3.18 -11.91
CA SER A 197 9.44 -2.30 -12.94
C SER A 197 10.89 -2.62 -13.28
N TYR A 198 11.68 -3.08 -12.30
CA TYR A 198 13.07 -3.52 -12.54
C TYR A 198 13.14 -4.78 -13.42
N TYR A 199 12.24 -5.73 -13.17
CA TYR A 199 12.12 -6.95 -13.98
C TYR A 199 11.70 -6.61 -15.42
N GLU A 200 10.67 -5.78 -15.59
CA GLU A 200 10.14 -5.37 -16.90
C GLU A 200 11.20 -4.60 -17.69
N HIS A 201 11.92 -3.68 -17.06
CA HIS A 201 13.02 -2.94 -17.69
C HIS A 201 14.17 -3.86 -18.11
N ALA A 202 14.57 -4.81 -17.25
CA ALA A 202 15.57 -5.81 -17.61
C ALA A 202 15.08 -6.70 -18.77
N GLN A 203 13.80 -7.08 -18.79
CA GLN A 203 13.20 -7.91 -19.84
C GLN A 203 13.19 -7.17 -21.18
N ALA A 204 12.79 -5.91 -21.20
CA ALA A 204 12.79 -5.05 -22.38
C ALA A 204 14.19 -4.90 -23.01
N ASN A 205 15.24 -4.99 -22.19
CA ASN A 205 16.64 -4.90 -22.62
C ASN A 205 17.33 -6.27 -22.82
N GLY A 206 16.59 -7.38 -22.73
CA GLY A 206 17.12 -8.73 -22.89
C GLY A 206 18.14 -9.12 -21.80
N GLN A 207 17.99 -8.58 -20.59
CA GLN A 207 18.87 -8.81 -19.43
C GLN A 207 18.21 -9.64 -18.32
N VAL A 208 17.19 -10.45 -18.67
CA VAL A 208 16.62 -11.48 -17.79
C VAL A 208 17.26 -12.82 -18.11
N PHE A 209 17.87 -13.44 -17.11
CA PHE A 209 18.54 -14.73 -17.24
C PHE A 209 17.90 -15.77 -16.34
N ASP A 210 17.58 -16.93 -16.90
CA ASP A 210 17.10 -18.08 -16.14
C ASP A 210 18.26 -18.94 -15.63
N GLY A 211 18.20 -19.31 -14.35
CA GLY A 211 19.22 -20.09 -13.68
C GLY A 211 20.47 -19.30 -13.29
N ASN A 212 21.35 -19.97 -12.56
CA ASN A 212 22.51 -19.34 -11.94
C ASN A 212 23.49 -18.75 -12.96
N GLN A 213 23.97 -17.54 -12.68
CA GLN A 213 24.97 -16.84 -13.48
C GLN A 213 26.32 -16.78 -12.76
N GLN A 214 27.40 -17.01 -13.50
CA GLN A 214 28.76 -16.92 -12.99
C GLN A 214 29.63 -16.07 -13.91
N PHE A 215 30.18 -15.00 -13.33
CA PHE A 215 31.08 -14.07 -14.01
C PHE A 215 32.48 -14.19 -13.39
N SER A 216 33.48 -14.44 -14.23
CA SER A 216 34.88 -14.58 -13.81
C SER A 216 35.81 -13.89 -14.80
N GLY A 217 36.98 -13.45 -14.35
CA GLY A 217 37.98 -12.80 -15.19
C GLY A 217 38.14 -11.31 -14.88
N SER A 218 38.50 -10.51 -15.87
CA SER A 218 38.70 -9.07 -15.76
C SER A 218 38.02 -8.37 -16.94
N GLY A 219 37.30 -7.29 -16.69
CA GLY A 219 36.55 -6.56 -17.70
C GLY A 219 35.47 -5.68 -17.09
N ASN A 220 34.53 -5.22 -17.92
CA ASN A 220 33.32 -4.56 -17.45
C ASN A 220 32.14 -5.53 -17.57
N LEU A 221 31.32 -5.59 -16.54
CA LEU A 221 30.01 -6.23 -16.54
C LEU A 221 28.98 -5.10 -16.52
N GLU A 222 28.41 -4.81 -17.68
CA GLU A 222 27.55 -3.66 -17.94
C GLU A 222 26.29 -4.15 -18.68
N PRO A 223 25.21 -4.50 -17.95
CA PRO A 223 23.96 -4.92 -18.57
C PRO A 223 23.35 -3.80 -19.43
N ALA A 224 22.79 -4.17 -20.58
CA ALA A 224 22.03 -3.23 -21.40
C ALA A 224 20.84 -2.65 -20.61
N GLY A 225 20.62 -1.33 -20.70
CA GLY A 225 19.61 -0.66 -19.88
C GLY A 225 19.98 -0.51 -18.40
N GLY A 226 21.19 -0.91 -17.99
CA GLY A 226 21.70 -0.69 -16.63
C GLY A 226 21.19 -1.66 -15.56
N ILE A 227 20.31 -2.62 -15.89
CA ILE A 227 19.75 -3.59 -14.94
C ILE A 227 19.94 -5.02 -15.47
N MET A 228 20.50 -5.90 -14.63
CA MET A 228 20.56 -7.34 -14.85
C MET A 228 19.66 -8.08 -13.87
N TRP A 229 18.79 -8.94 -14.37
CA TRP A 229 17.93 -9.79 -13.56
C TRP A 229 18.28 -11.28 -13.73
N VAL A 230 18.46 -11.99 -12.61
CA VAL A 230 18.77 -13.42 -12.61
C VAL A 230 17.75 -14.20 -11.77
N ASN A 231 17.01 -15.09 -12.41
CA ASN A 231 16.15 -16.09 -11.77
C ASN A 231 17.02 -17.25 -11.23
N GLY A 232 17.86 -16.96 -10.23
CA GLY A 232 18.84 -17.85 -9.65
C GLY A 232 19.90 -17.10 -8.86
N ASP A 233 21.06 -17.73 -8.65
CA ASP A 233 22.20 -17.12 -7.97
C ASP A 233 23.09 -16.31 -8.92
N ILE A 234 23.71 -15.25 -8.41
CA ILE A 234 24.81 -14.53 -9.08
C ILE A 234 26.13 -14.80 -8.36
N ARG A 235 27.16 -15.22 -9.11
CA ARG A 235 28.54 -15.36 -8.59
C ARG A 235 29.51 -14.54 -9.41
N ILE A 236 30.12 -13.54 -8.79
CA ILE A 236 31.11 -12.66 -9.42
C ILE A 236 32.48 -12.88 -8.77
N SER A 237 33.45 -13.22 -9.59
CA SER A 237 34.85 -13.44 -9.21
C SER A 237 35.79 -12.71 -10.18
N GLY A 238 37.04 -12.49 -9.76
CA GLY A 238 38.04 -11.76 -10.55
C GLY A 238 37.98 -10.25 -10.36
N SER A 239 38.35 -9.46 -11.36
CA SER A 239 38.47 -8.00 -11.26
C SER A 239 37.53 -7.30 -12.23
N ASN A 240 36.28 -7.77 -12.32
CA ASN A 240 35.26 -7.19 -13.17
C ASN A 240 34.67 -5.92 -12.54
N ASN A 241 34.72 -4.79 -13.24
CA ASN A 241 33.99 -3.60 -12.85
C ASN A 241 32.51 -3.81 -13.18
N MET A 242 31.64 -3.65 -12.20
CA MET A 242 30.20 -3.86 -12.31
C MET A 242 29.53 -2.50 -12.48
N ILE A 243 28.89 -2.25 -13.61
CA ILE A 243 28.28 -0.94 -13.92
C ILE A 243 26.78 -1.15 -14.07
N GLY A 244 26.00 -0.72 -13.07
CA GLY A 244 24.54 -0.90 -13.04
C GLY A 244 24.02 -1.63 -11.81
N CYS A 245 22.80 -2.11 -11.93
CA CYS A 245 22.03 -2.83 -10.92
C CYS A 245 22.01 -4.34 -11.20
N PHE A 246 22.29 -5.14 -10.18
CA PHE A 246 22.30 -6.60 -10.27
C PHE A 246 21.30 -7.20 -9.30
N ILE A 247 20.26 -7.82 -9.85
CA ILE A 247 19.15 -8.40 -9.09
C ILE A 247 19.16 -9.92 -9.27
N ALA A 248 19.08 -10.64 -8.16
CA ALA A 248 18.97 -12.09 -8.12
C ALA A 248 17.76 -12.50 -7.28
N THR A 249 17.02 -13.51 -7.73
CA THR A 249 16.02 -14.17 -6.86
C THR A 249 16.73 -15.05 -5.81
N GLY A 250 17.89 -15.60 -6.16
CA GLY A 250 18.77 -16.35 -5.25
C GLY A 250 19.88 -15.50 -4.64
N SER A 251 20.97 -16.13 -4.20
CA SER A 251 22.06 -15.44 -3.50
C SER A 251 22.95 -14.64 -4.46
N ILE A 252 23.53 -13.56 -3.96
CA ILE A 252 24.61 -12.83 -4.66
C ILE A 252 25.93 -13.05 -3.92
N LYS A 253 26.96 -13.53 -4.64
CA LYS A 253 28.30 -13.75 -4.09
C LYS A 253 29.38 -13.03 -4.88
N ILE A 254 30.13 -12.16 -4.23
CA ILE A 254 31.19 -11.35 -4.84
C ILE A 254 32.51 -11.57 -4.09
N SER A 255 33.46 -12.24 -4.73
CA SER A 255 34.80 -12.48 -4.18
C SER A 255 35.90 -11.69 -4.89
N GLY A 256 35.52 -10.90 -5.89
CA GLY A 256 36.43 -10.16 -6.76
C GLY A 256 36.96 -8.82 -6.21
N SER A 257 37.84 -8.19 -6.96
CA SER A 257 38.42 -6.87 -6.63
C SER A 257 37.91 -5.72 -7.50
N GLY A 258 36.96 -5.98 -8.40
CA GLY A 258 36.43 -4.96 -9.29
C GLY A 258 35.40 -4.08 -8.58
N ASP A 259 35.33 -2.82 -9.01
CA ASP A 259 34.46 -1.82 -8.39
C ASP A 259 33.04 -1.93 -8.95
N GLN A 260 32.04 -1.72 -8.11
CA GLN A 260 30.65 -1.51 -8.53
C GLN A 260 30.35 0.00 -8.58
N THR A 261 29.73 0.44 -9.67
CA THR A 261 29.27 1.81 -9.92
C THR A 261 27.77 1.76 -10.23
N LYS A 262 26.94 2.51 -9.51
CA LYS A 262 25.52 2.64 -9.82
C LYS A 262 25.32 3.36 -11.16
N VAL A 263 24.25 2.99 -11.86
CA VAL A 263 23.70 3.71 -13.00
C VAL A 263 22.42 4.37 -12.53
N ASP A 264 22.29 5.66 -12.79
CA ASP A 264 21.21 6.50 -12.28
C ASP A 264 21.07 6.38 -10.74
N ASN A 265 19.85 6.31 -10.24
CA ASN A 265 19.54 6.05 -8.83
C ASN A 265 19.12 4.58 -8.60
N PHE A 266 19.59 3.66 -9.44
CA PHE A 266 19.32 2.24 -9.22
C PHE A 266 20.14 1.65 -8.07
N PRO A 267 19.61 0.61 -7.41
CA PRO A 267 20.34 -0.19 -6.44
C PRO A 267 21.62 -0.79 -7.04
N ALA A 268 22.62 -1.05 -6.19
CA ALA A 268 23.80 -1.79 -6.59
C ALA A 268 23.52 -3.29 -6.71
N PHE A 269 23.04 -3.88 -5.61
CA PHE A 269 22.81 -5.32 -5.50
C PHE A 269 21.51 -5.59 -4.75
N ILE A 270 20.68 -6.47 -5.31
CA ILE A 270 19.45 -6.96 -4.67
C ILE A 270 19.42 -8.48 -4.74
N SER A 271 19.44 -9.12 -3.58
CA SER A 271 19.09 -10.53 -3.44
C SER A 271 17.69 -10.59 -2.86
N ARG A 272 16.68 -10.94 -3.67
CA ARG A 272 15.26 -10.83 -3.28
C ARG A 272 14.91 -11.76 -2.12
N ASP A 273 15.32 -13.03 -2.23
CA ASP A 273 14.86 -14.09 -1.32
C ASP A 273 15.98 -14.72 -0.48
N SER A 274 17.23 -14.26 -0.64
CA SER A 274 18.42 -14.95 -0.10
C SER A 274 19.53 -14.00 0.37
N ASP A 275 20.69 -14.57 0.67
CA ASP A 275 21.85 -13.87 1.23
C ASP A 275 22.67 -13.08 0.19
N ILE A 276 23.40 -12.07 0.67
CA ILE A 276 24.49 -11.41 -0.07
C ILE A 276 25.83 -11.63 0.66
N ASP A 277 26.78 -12.26 -0.04
CA ASP A 277 28.14 -12.54 0.40
C ASP A 277 29.16 -11.68 -0.37
N ILE A 278 29.83 -10.72 0.27
CA ILE A 278 30.92 -9.96 -0.37
C ILE A 278 32.25 -10.19 0.36
N SER A 279 33.14 -10.99 -0.21
CA SER A 279 34.51 -11.19 0.31
C SER A 279 35.58 -10.41 -0.46
N GLY A 280 35.17 -9.71 -1.51
CA GLY A 280 36.00 -8.90 -2.38
C GLY A 280 36.58 -7.60 -1.78
N SER A 281 37.57 -7.04 -2.47
CA SER A 281 38.23 -5.78 -2.11
C SER A 281 37.78 -4.57 -2.94
N GLY A 282 36.91 -4.77 -3.93
CA GLY A 282 36.37 -3.69 -4.75
C GLY A 282 35.40 -2.79 -3.99
N LYS A 283 35.26 -1.56 -4.47
CA LYS A 283 34.29 -0.58 -3.94
C LYS A 283 32.89 -0.88 -4.45
N SER A 284 31.87 -0.35 -3.80
CA SER A 284 30.48 -0.39 -4.27
C SER A 284 29.77 0.92 -4.00
N HIS A 285 28.82 1.29 -4.86
CA HIS A 285 28.04 2.52 -4.79
C HIS A 285 26.56 2.24 -5.07
N GLY A 286 25.68 2.55 -4.11
CA GLY A 286 24.22 2.46 -4.22
C GLY A 286 23.60 1.64 -3.09
N LEU A 287 22.34 1.23 -3.24
CA LEU A 287 21.67 0.36 -2.28
C LEU A 287 22.18 -1.09 -2.39
N ILE A 288 22.50 -1.70 -1.25
CA ILE A 288 22.65 -3.15 -1.13
C ILE A 288 21.48 -3.68 -0.30
N TYR A 289 20.65 -4.54 -0.89
CA TYR A 289 19.49 -5.14 -0.24
C TYR A 289 19.61 -6.67 -0.21
N ALA A 290 19.63 -7.25 1.00
CA ALA A 290 19.61 -8.70 1.21
C ALA A 290 18.27 -9.13 1.80
N GLY A 291 17.53 -9.97 1.07
CA GLY A 291 16.29 -10.60 1.51
C GLY A 291 16.46 -11.55 2.71
N GLN A 292 17.70 -11.95 2.99
CA GLN A 292 18.11 -12.67 4.18
C GLN A 292 19.38 -12.02 4.77
N ASP A 293 20.46 -12.78 4.97
CA ASP A 293 21.67 -12.32 5.63
C ASP A 293 22.57 -11.50 4.68
N PHE A 294 23.27 -10.51 5.23
CA PHE A 294 24.36 -9.79 4.56
C PHE A 294 25.68 -10.08 5.25
N ASP A 295 26.60 -10.72 4.54
CA ASP A 295 27.92 -11.11 5.02
C ASP A 295 28.99 -10.40 4.19
N LYS A 296 29.87 -9.64 4.85
CA LYS A 296 31.08 -9.15 4.18
C LYS A 296 32.36 -9.28 5.00
N SER A 297 33.40 -9.77 4.33
CA SER A 297 34.71 -10.09 4.90
C SER A 297 35.91 -9.40 4.22
N GLY A 298 35.73 -8.83 3.03
CA GLY A 298 36.81 -8.16 2.29
C GLY A 298 36.99 -6.68 2.65
N SER A 299 38.03 -6.02 2.12
CA SER A 299 38.45 -4.67 2.51
C SER A 299 37.83 -3.51 1.71
N GLY A 300 37.04 -3.79 0.67
CA GLY A 300 36.47 -2.76 -0.18
C GLY A 300 35.47 -1.85 0.55
N ASP A 301 35.42 -0.59 0.12
CA ASP A 301 34.57 0.46 0.68
C ASP A 301 33.16 0.46 0.07
N HIS A 302 32.22 1.15 0.73
CA HIS A 302 30.85 1.32 0.25
C HIS A 302 30.40 2.79 0.31
N ILE A 303 29.67 3.25 -0.70
CA ILE A 303 28.95 4.53 -0.67
C ILE A 303 27.48 4.22 -0.89
N GLY A 304 26.61 4.57 0.04
CA GLY A 304 25.19 4.21 -0.05
C GLY A 304 24.60 3.70 1.25
N SER A 305 23.63 2.81 1.12
CA SER A 305 22.87 2.22 2.21
C SER A 305 22.87 0.68 2.11
N ILE A 306 22.89 0.00 3.24
CA ILE A 306 22.79 -1.46 3.31
C ILE A 306 21.57 -1.86 4.14
N LEU A 307 20.64 -2.57 3.53
CA LEU A 307 19.45 -3.12 4.17
C LEU A 307 19.50 -4.65 4.15
N SER A 308 19.19 -5.27 5.29
CA SER A 308 19.14 -6.75 5.40
C SER A 308 17.94 -7.20 6.22
N LYS A 309 17.12 -8.08 5.65
CA LYS A 309 15.98 -8.69 6.34
C LYS A 309 16.37 -9.80 7.32
N GLY A 310 17.56 -10.37 7.15
CA GLY A 310 18.21 -11.29 8.08
C GLY A 310 19.24 -10.58 8.95
N ASN A 311 20.37 -11.23 9.19
CA ASN A 311 21.50 -10.74 9.97
C ASN A 311 22.50 -9.95 9.13
N PHE A 312 23.16 -8.98 9.75
CA PHE A 312 24.30 -8.29 9.16
C PHE A 312 25.60 -8.73 9.82
N LYS A 313 26.61 -9.08 9.03
CA LYS A 313 27.94 -9.44 9.53
C LYS A 313 29.04 -8.77 8.72
N SER A 314 29.82 -7.96 9.41
CA SER A 314 31.07 -7.40 8.88
C SER A 314 32.29 -8.03 9.57
N SER A 315 33.25 -8.44 8.76
CA SER A 315 34.56 -8.92 9.16
C SER A 315 35.63 -8.37 8.22
N GLY A 316 36.90 -8.42 8.65
CA GLY A 316 38.01 -7.88 7.88
C GLY A 316 38.19 -6.36 8.02
N SER A 317 38.94 -5.78 7.09
CA SER A 317 39.46 -4.41 7.15
C SER A 317 38.61 -3.39 6.39
N TRP A 318 37.33 -3.28 6.75
CA TRP A 318 36.45 -2.21 6.24
C TRP A 318 37.00 -0.84 6.62
N SER A 319 37.35 -0.06 5.61
CA SER A 319 38.02 1.23 5.82
C SER A 319 37.01 2.37 5.80
N VAL A 320 36.00 2.30 4.94
CA VAL A 320 34.96 3.33 4.79
C VAL A 320 33.64 2.70 4.35
N LEU A 321 32.55 3.05 5.04
CA LEU A 321 31.25 3.19 4.40
C LEU A 321 30.82 4.65 4.60
N THR A 322 30.41 5.30 3.52
CA THR A 322 29.88 6.67 3.48
C THR A 322 28.40 6.59 3.17
N TYR A 323 27.57 7.16 4.04
CA TYR A 323 26.12 7.18 3.78
C TYR A 323 25.78 8.07 2.59
N GLU A 324 24.90 7.55 1.76
CA GLU A 324 24.15 8.29 0.75
C GLU A 324 22.75 7.68 0.75
N ASN A 325 21.71 8.52 0.87
CA ASN A 325 20.33 8.04 0.80
C ASN A 325 20.15 7.34 -0.55
N SER A 326 19.94 6.02 -0.48
CA SER A 326 19.85 5.14 -1.65
C SER A 326 18.45 4.53 -1.75
N LYS A 327 17.38 5.30 -1.44
CA LYS A 327 16.01 4.88 -1.72
C LYS A 327 15.92 4.47 -3.20
N PRO A 328 15.44 3.26 -3.52
CA PRO A 328 15.40 2.78 -4.90
C PRO A 328 14.41 3.61 -5.71
N ASN A 329 14.84 4.08 -6.89
CA ASN A 329 13.95 4.70 -7.88
C ASN A 329 13.55 3.67 -8.94
N SER A 330 12.24 3.57 -9.21
CA SER A 330 11.76 2.75 -10.31
C SER A 330 12.34 3.24 -11.65
N PRO A 331 12.79 2.34 -12.56
CA PRO A 331 13.36 2.71 -13.86
C PRO A 331 12.41 3.48 -14.78
N ASP A 332 11.09 3.39 -14.58
CA ASP A 332 10.10 4.00 -15.47
C ASP A 332 9.52 5.32 -14.94
N VAL A 333 9.91 5.74 -13.75
CA VAL A 333 9.44 6.99 -13.16
C VAL A 333 10.37 8.11 -13.61
N GLU A 334 9.89 8.99 -14.49
CA GLU A 334 10.61 10.23 -14.81
C GLU A 334 10.88 11.00 -13.51
N GLU A 335 12.15 11.33 -13.28
CA GLU A 335 12.63 12.02 -12.09
C GLU A 335 11.96 13.41 -12.00
N GLY A 336 10.85 13.49 -11.25
CA GLY A 336 10.01 14.70 -11.19
C GLY A 336 8.58 14.53 -10.69
N SER A 337 8.06 13.31 -10.50
CA SER A 337 6.77 13.12 -9.82
C SER A 337 6.95 13.13 -8.30
N GLU A 338 6.84 14.30 -7.67
CA GLU A 338 6.82 14.39 -6.21
C GLU A 338 5.57 13.71 -5.64
N VAL A 339 5.80 12.87 -4.64
CA VAL A 339 4.76 12.16 -3.91
C VAL A 339 4.18 13.10 -2.84
N ILE A 340 3.03 13.70 -3.12
CA ILE A 340 2.16 14.38 -2.15
C ILE A 340 1.63 13.34 -1.14
N SER A 341 1.67 13.65 0.16
CA SER A 341 1.22 12.74 1.24
C SER A 341 -0.02 13.23 2.01
N GLN A 342 -0.37 14.52 1.91
CA GLN A 342 -1.58 15.08 2.50
C GLN A 342 -2.05 16.34 1.75
N ILE A 343 -3.37 16.46 1.58
CA ILE A 343 -4.00 17.60 0.92
C ILE A 343 -5.06 18.20 1.86
N GLU A 344 -4.83 19.44 2.27
CA GLU A 344 -5.77 20.26 3.03
C GLU A 344 -6.53 21.19 2.08
N ILE A 345 -7.84 20.96 1.93
CA ILE A 345 -8.68 21.79 1.06
C ILE A 345 -9.34 22.86 1.93
N ILE A 346 -9.02 24.13 1.69
CA ILE A 346 -9.64 25.27 2.37
C ILE A 346 -10.58 25.97 1.38
N SER A 347 -11.88 25.77 1.57
CA SER A 347 -12.90 26.45 0.75
C SER A 347 -13.35 27.74 1.43
N ASN A 348 -13.21 28.87 0.73
CA ASN A 348 -13.73 30.16 1.15
C ASN A 348 -14.94 30.52 0.26
N ILE A 349 -16.15 30.24 0.75
CA ILE A 349 -17.38 30.52 0.00
C ILE A 349 -17.87 31.92 0.40
N THR A 350 -17.86 32.86 -0.54
CA THR A 350 -18.49 34.18 -0.36
C THR A 350 -19.79 34.21 -1.14
N MET A 351 -20.94 34.13 -0.44
CA MET A 351 -22.25 34.24 -1.06
C MET A 351 -22.71 35.70 -1.05
N ASN A 352 -23.01 36.26 -2.23
CA ASN A 352 -23.64 37.57 -2.36
C ASN A 352 -25.16 37.39 -2.44
N MET A 353 -25.82 37.34 -1.29
CA MET A 353 -27.28 37.41 -1.23
C MET A 353 -27.71 38.86 -0.98
N GLN A 354 -28.40 39.46 -1.95
CA GLN A 354 -29.12 40.74 -1.82
C GLN A 354 -28.31 41.89 -1.19
N GLY A 355 -27.04 42.04 -1.57
CA GLY A 355 -26.22 43.21 -1.22
C GLY A 355 -25.48 43.14 0.12
N ASN A 356 -25.46 41.98 0.80
CA ASN A 356 -24.56 41.74 1.92
C ASN A 356 -23.77 40.44 1.70
N PRO A 357 -22.44 40.51 1.48
CA PRO A 357 -21.61 39.32 1.35
C PRO A 357 -21.58 38.58 2.69
N VAL A 358 -21.89 37.28 2.67
CA VAL A 358 -21.69 36.37 3.80
C VAL A 358 -20.59 35.39 3.43
N THR A 359 -19.50 35.38 4.18
CA THR A 359 -18.38 34.47 3.99
C THR A 359 -18.51 33.27 4.93
N HIS A 360 -18.55 32.06 4.38
CA HIS A 360 -18.44 30.81 5.11
C HIS A 360 -17.11 30.13 4.76
N SER A 361 -16.34 29.72 5.78
CA SER A 361 -15.12 28.93 5.62
C SER A 361 -15.39 27.49 6.05
N GLY A 362 -15.22 26.54 5.12
CA GLY A 362 -15.24 25.11 5.41
C GLY A 362 -13.83 24.53 5.36
N ARG A 363 -13.44 23.76 6.39
CA ARG A 363 -12.14 23.07 6.48
C ARG A 363 -12.37 21.57 6.37
N ALA A 364 -11.74 20.92 5.39
CA ALA A 364 -11.70 19.47 5.28
C ALA A 364 -10.23 19.04 5.20
N VAL A 365 -9.83 18.14 6.10
CA VAL A 365 -8.49 17.54 6.10
C VAL A 365 -8.64 16.15 5.48
N LEU A 366 -8.08 15.93 4.28
CA LEU A 366 -7.90 14.59 3.76
C LEU A 366 -6.51 14.10 4.19
N GLN A 367 -6.49 13.15 5.12
CA GLN A 367 -5.28 12.39 5.46
C GLN A 367 -5.22 11.12 4.60
N GLY A 368 -4.05 10.85 4.01
CA GLY A 368 -3.79 9.58 3.31
C GLY A 368 -4.04 9.60 1.81
N ILE A 369 -3.62 10.65 1.09
CA ILE A 369 -3.42 10.54 -0.36
C ILE A 369 -1.94 10.28 -0.55
N GLY A 370 -1.53 9.02 -0.54
CA GLY A 370 -0.18 8.64 -0.96
C GLY A 370 -0.14 8.62 -2.48
N THR A 371 0.64 9.52 -3.09
CA THR A 371 1.04 9.39 -4.51
C THR A 371 2.24 8.45 -4.64
N GLU A 372 2.13 7.19 -4.25
CA GLU A 372 3.03 6.16 -4.81
C GLU A 372 2.31 5.51 -5.99
N GLY A 373 3.06 5.18 -7.05
CA GLY A 373 2.57 5.02 -8.42
C GLY A 373 1.35 4.12 -8.57
N SER A 374 0.36 4.60 -9.31
CA SER A 374 -0.67 3.85 -10.06
C SER A 374 -1.06 2.42 -9.60
N GLU A 375 -1.20 2.18 -8.31
CA GLU A 375 -1.95 1.05 -7.77
C GLU A 375 -3.24 1.59 -7.14
N ASP A 376 -4.17 1.91 -8.03
CA ASP A 376 -5.59 1.56 -7.98
C ASP A 376 -6.23 1.33 -6.59
N GLU A 377 -6.21 2.31 -5.68
CA GLU A 377 -7.10 2.26 -4.50
C GLU A 377 -8.52 2.65 -4.88
N GLY A 378 -9.21 1.62 -5.38
CA GLY A 378 -10.56 1.57 -5.91
C GLY A 378 -10.71 0.42 -6.93
N GLY A 379 -9.60 -0.08 -7.46
CA GLY A 379 -9.56 -1.20 -8.39
C GLY A 379 -9.67 -2.53 -7.67
N GLY A 380 -10.80 -2.79 -7.01
CA GLY A 380 -11.09 -4.17 -6.64
C GLY A 380 -10.99 -5.09 -7.87
N TYR A 381 -10.65 -6.35 -7.64
CA TYR A 381 -10.38 -7.35 -8.66
C TYR A 381 -11.50 -7.45 -9.71
N SER A 382 -11.12 -7.72 -10.96
CA SER A 382 -12.03 -8.32 -11.92
C SER A 382 -12.09 -9.82 -11.65
N ILE A 383 -13.24 -10.30 -11.20
CA ILE A 383 -13.48 -11.71 -10.86
C ILE A 383 -14.51 -12.27 -11.84
N PHE A 384 -14.11 -13.27 -12.64
CA PHE A 384 -15.03 -14.00 -13.49
C PHE A 384 -14.86 -15.51 -13.35
N GLY A 385 -15.95 -16.27 -13.49
CA GLY A 385 -15.88 -17.73 -13.52
C GLY A 385 -17.08 -18.42 -12.91
N SER A 386 -17.00 -19.74 -12.76
CA SER A 386 -18.06 -20.56 -12.18
C SER A 386 -17.54 -21.48 -11.09
N LEU A 387 -18.21 -21.45 -9.94
CA LEU A 387 -17.95 -22.32 -8.81
C LEU A 387 -19.03 -23.38 -8.69
N ASN A 388 -18.62 -24.62 -8.51
CA ASN A 388 -19.48 -25.69 -8.03
C ASN A 388 -19.52 -25.61 -6.52
N ILE A 389 -20.70 -25.39 -5.96
CA ILE A 389 -20.86 -25.01 -4.55
C ILE A 389 -21.54 -26.12 -3.76
N ASN A 390 -21.19 -26.21 -2.49
CA ASN A 390 -21.95 -26.98 -1.53
C ASN A 390 -22.66 -25.99 -0.61
N PRO A 391 -23.98 -25.79 -0.74
CA PRO A 391 -24.74 -25.02 0.23
C PRO A 391 -24.65 -25.75 1.57
N GLY A 392 -23.73 -25.32 2.45
CA GLY A 392 -23.46 -25.98 3.72
C GLY A 392 -24.67 -25.93 4.64
N ASN A 393 -24.91 -27.00 5.43
CA ASN A 393 -26.06 -27.09 6.33
C ASN A 393 -25.79 -26.47 7.72
N SER A 394 -24.58 -25.96 7.96
CA SER A 394 -24.23 -25.24 9.18
C SER A 394 -24.34 -23.74 8.94
N ALA A 395 -24.85 -22.97 9.91
CA ALA A 395 -24.95 -21.50 9.82
C ALA A 395 -23.63 -20.83 9.39
N ASN A 396 -22.49 -21.33 9.91
CA ASN A 396 -21.16 -20.79 9.62
C ASN A 396 -20.60 -21.14 8.22
N ASN A 397 -21.27 -22.01 7.46
CA ASN A 397 -20.87 -22.39 6.09
C ASN A 397 -22.03 -22.26 5.10
N GLU A 398 -23.06 -21.50 5.47
CA GLU A 398 -24.24 -21.35 4.62
C GLU A 398 -23.91 -20.46 3.42
N PHE A 399 -24.42 -20.87 2.25
CA PHE A 399 -24.43 -20.05 1.04
C PHE A 399 -25.37 -18.86 1.25
N GLN A 400 -24.89 -17.65 0.95
CA GLN A 400 -25.65 -16.42 1.13
C GLN A 400 -25.37 -15.45 -0.02
N VAL A 401 -26.41 -14.73 -0.45
CA VAL A 401 -26.32 -13.64 -1.43
C VAL A 401 -27.09 -12.44 -0.89
N HIS A 402 -26.46 -11.27 -0.94
CA HIS A 402 -27.11 -9.98 -0.74
C HIS A 402 -27.23 -9.27 -2.10
N THR A 403 -28.38 -8.66 -2.35
CA THR A 403 -28.62 -7.86 -3.56
C THR A 403 -28.48 -6.37 -3.24
N PRO A 404 -28.16 -5.50 -4.23
CA PRO A 404 -27.93 -4.08 -3.97
C PRO A 404 -29.14 -3.31 -3.38
N ASP A 405 -30.36 -3.82 -3.59
CA ASP A 405 -31.60 -3.26 -3.06
C ASP A 405 -31.94 -3.74 -1.64
N GLY A 406 -31.01 -4.43 -0.96
CA GLY A 406 -31.19 -4.96 0.39
C GLY A 406 -31.91 -6.31 0.44
N GLY A 407 -32.18 -6.93 -0.71
CA GLY A 407 -32.66 -8.31 -0.77
C GLY A 407 -31.61 -9.32 -0.31
N TYR A 408 -32.09 -10.50 0.06
CA TYR A 408 -31.27 -11.57 0.63
C TYR A 408 -31.87 -12.93 0.31
N PHE A 409 -31.04 -13.88 -0.09
CA PHE A 409 -31.41 -15.29 -0.10
C PHE A 409 -30.25 -16.17 0.36
N SER A 410 -30.60 -17.25 1.06
CA SER A 410 -29.64 -18.20 1.59
C SER A 410 -29.84 -19.58 0.98
N ARG A 411 -29.06 -20.56 1.46
CA ARG A 411 -29.27 -21.97 1.16
C ARG A 411 -30.73 -22.39 1.35
N ASP A 412 -31.37 -21.96 2.42
CA ASP A 412 -32.72 -22.43 2.76
C ASP A 412 -33.72 -22.03 1.68
N GLU A 413 -33.62 -20.82 1.14
CA GLU A 413 -34.43 -20.35 0.02
C GLU A 413 -34.17 -21.16 -1.26
N VAL A 414 -32.89 -21.41 -1.55
CA VAL A 414 -32.42 -22.21 -2.69
C VAL A 414 -32.97 -23.65 -2.62
N HIS A 415 -33.02 -24.24 -1.41
CA HIS A 415 -33.51 -25.59 -1.18
C HIS A 415 -35.04 -25.69 -1.12
N GLN A 416 -35.73 -24.71 -0.54
CA GLN A 416 -37.19 -24.70 -0.43
C GLN A 416 -37.87 -24.56 -1.80
N ASN A 417 -37.27 -23.76 -2.69
CA ASN A 417 -37.78 -23.51 -4.04
C ASN A 417 -37.15 -24.42 -5.11
N ALA A 418 -36.31 -25.37 -4.70
CA ALA A 418 -35.80 -26.39 -5.60
C ALA A 418 -36.94 -27.26 -6.17
N PRO A 419 -36.88 -27.69 -7.44
CA PRO A 419 -35.77 -27.52 -8.38
C PRO A 419 -35.84 -26.24 -9.22
N GLN A 420 -36.87 -25.43 -9.01
CA GLN A 420 -37.21 -24.29 -9.87
C GLN A 420 -36.42 -23.02 -9.52
N PHE A 421 -35.71 -23.02 -8.39
CA PHE A 421 -34.87 -21.90 -8.02
C PHE A 421 -33.73 -21.69 -9.01
N SER A 422 -33.75 -20.53 -9.65
CA SER A 422 -32.64 -19.96 -10.38
C SER A 422 -32.62 -18.46 -10.10
N TYR A 423 -31.43 -17.90 -9.91
CA TYR A 423 -31.25 -16.46 -9.76
C TYR A 423 -30.26 -15.98 -10.80
N ASN A 424 -30.63 -14.96 -11.59
CA ASN A 424 -29.72 -14.27 -12.49
C ASN A 424 -29.96 -12.78 -12.34
N GLY A 425 -29.00 -12.08 -11.76
CA GLY A 425 -29.17 -10.68 -11.41
C GLY A 425 -28.00 -10.13 -10.60
N PRO A 426 -28.10 -8.86 -10.19
CA PRO A 426 -27.04 -8.20 -9.45
C PRO A 426 -26.89 -8.76 -8.03
N ALA A 427 -25.69 -8.71 -7.49
CA ALA A 427 -25.37 -9.01 -6.10
C ALA A 427 -24.38 -7.95 -5.58
N SER A 428 -24.41 -7.68 -4.28
CA SER A 428 -23.42 -6.85 -3.60
C SER A 428 -22.45 -7.69 -2.76
N ILE A 429 -22.94 -8.81 -2.21
CA ILE A 429 -22.13 -9.74 -1.40
C ILE A 429 -22.51 -11.18 -1.76
N VAL A 430 -21.51 -12.03 -1.98
CA VAL A 430 -21.65 -13.47 -2.13
C VAL A 430 -20.78 -14.17 -1.09
N ARG A 431 -21.40 -14.99 -0.24
CA ARG A 431 -20.67 -15.91 0.65
C ARG A 431 -20.83 -17.33 0.18
N VAL A 432 -19.70 -17.96 -0.16
CA VAL A 432 -19.69 -19.23 -0.89
C VAL A 432 -18.55 -20.13 -0.43
N ARG A 433 -18.79 -21.44 -0.39
CA ARG A 433 -17.76 -22.47 -0.20
C ARG A 433 -17.69 -23.36 -1.43
N PRO A 434 -16.61 -23.31 -2.22
CA PRO A 434 -16.47 -24.15 -3.41
C PRO A 434 -16.21 -25.60 -3.04
N LYS A 435 -16.71 -26.53 -3.85
CA LYS A 435 -16.42 -27.96 -3.74
C LYS A 435 -15.05 -28.28 -4.32
N ALA A 436 -14.52 -29.45 -3.99
CA ALA A 436 -13.21 -29.90 -4.50
C ALA A 436 -13.08 -29.88 -6.03
N GLN A 437 -14.20 -30.04 -6.76
CA GLN A 437 -14.27 -29.94 -8.22
C GLN A 437 -14.96 -28.64 -8.63
N GLY A 438 -14.43 -27.92 -9.62
CA GLY A 438 -15.03 -26.67 -10.13
C GLY A 438 -14.84 -25.50 -9.19
N ARG A 439 -13.59 -25.21 -8.81
CA ARG A 439 -13.24 -24.17 -7.83
C ARG A 439 -12.29 -23.12 -8.39
N THR A 440 -12.35 -22.90 -9.70
CA THR A 440 -11.47 -21.97 -10.38
C THR A 440 -12.23 -20.69 -10.69
N LEU A 441 -11.68 -19.56 -10.27
CA LEU A 441 -12.08 -18.23 -10.73
C LEU A 441 -10.90 -17.61 -11.46
N THR A 442 -11.17 -16.79 -12.46
CA THR A 442 -10.17 -15.94 -13.06
C THR A 442 -10.22 -14.58 -12.35
N ILE A 443 -9.13 -14.21 -11.70
CA ILE A 443 -8.97 -12.98 -10.93
C ILE A 443 -7.91 -12.15 -11.65
N ASN A 444 -8.27 -10.96 -12.12
CA ASN A 444 -7.41 -10.08 -12.92
C ASN A 444 -6.75 -10.81 -14.12
N GLY A 445 -7.53 -11.63 -14.83
CA GLY A 445 -7.06 -12.38 -16.00
C GLY A 445 -6.24 -13.64 -15.69
N THR A 446 -5.97 -13.95 -14.42
CA THR A 446 -5.22 -15.16 -14.01
C THR A 446 -6.15 -16.17 -13.33
N ASP A 447 -6.02 -17.46 -13.68
CA ASP A 447 -6.84 -18.53 -13.11
C ASP A 447 -6.34 -18.94 -11.70
N TYR A 448 -7.21 -18.79 -10.69
CA TYR A 448 -6.96 -19.18 -9.31
C TYR A 448 -7.84 -20.36 -8.91
N THR A 449 -7.22 -21.44 -8.43
CA THR A 449 -7.93 -22.58 -7.84
C THR A 449 -8.12 -22.35 -6.35
N LEU A 450 -9.35 -22.05 -5.94
CA LEU A 450 -9.70 -21.75 -4.55
C LEU A 450 -9.55 -22.97 -3.63
N ALA A 451 -9.22 -22.72 -2.36
CA ALA A 451 -9.22 -23.74 -1.31
C ALA A 451 -10.66 -24.14 -0.95
N ASN A 452 -10.84 -25.29 -0.27
CA ASN A 452 -12.15 -25.70 0.23
C ASN A 452 -12.49 -24.99 1.55
N THR A 453 -12.51 -23.66 1.52
CA THR A 453 -12.90 -22.77 2.62
C THR A 453 -14.04 -21.85 2.18
N ARG A 454 -14.70 -21.17 3.11
CA ARG A 454 -15.70 -20.15 2.79
C ARG A 454 -15.00 -18.89 2.32
N TYR A 455 -15.55 -18.23 1.30
CA TYR A 455 -15.12 -16.95 0.79
C TYR A 455 -16.27 -15.96 0.87
N GLU A 456 -15.95 -14.71 1.18
CA GLU A 456 -16.83 -13.56 0.99
C GLU A 456 -16.30 -12.76 -0.22
N ILE A 457 -17.18 -12.51 -1.18
CA ILE A 457 -16.89 -11.71 -2.36
C ILE A 457 -17.79 -10.48 -2.29
N VAL A 458 -17.21 -9.28 -2.28
CA VAL A 458 -17.93 -8.01 -2.16
C VAL A 458 -17.64 -7.16 -3.40
N SER A 459 -18.67 -6.57 -4.01
CA SER A 459 -18.52 -5.62 -5.13
C SER A 459 -19.81 -4.84 -5.34
N ASP A 460 -19.68 -3.55 -5.65
CA ASP A 460 -20.82 -2.72 -6.06
C ASP A 460 -21.31 -3.03 -7.49
N ASN A 461 -20.48 -3.71 -8.29
CA ASN A 461 -20.76 -4.08 -9.67
C ASN A 461 -20.50 -5.58 -9.89
N MET A 462 -21.39 -6.41 -9.33
CA MET A 462 -21.36 -7.86 -9.49
C MET A 462 -22.69 -8.38 -10.03
N THR A 463 -22.60 -9.22 -11.06
CA THR A 463 -23.71 -10.03 -11.56
C THR A 463 -23.42 -11.49 -11.28
N ILE A 464 -24.44 -12.22 -10.79
CA ILE A 464 -24.32 -13.64 -10.55
C ILE A 464 -25.41 -14.43 -11.26
N ASN A 465 -25.12 -15.70 -11.54
CA ASN A 465 -26.11 -16.69 -11.97
C ASN A 465 -26.01 -17.90 -11.04
N VAL A 466 -27.09 -18.26 -10.33
CA VAL A 466 -27.17 -19.40 -9.41
C VAL A 466 -28.14 -20.42 -9.97
N TRP A 467 -27.69 -21.67 -10.15
CA TRP A 467 -28.53 -22.74 -10.72
C TRP A 467 -28.15 -24.13 -10.19
N ASN A 468 -29.06 -25.09 -10.41
CA ASN A 468 -28.80 -26.51 -10.16
C ASN A 468 -28.70 -27.26 -11.50
N ASP A 469 -27.63 -28.05 -11.69
CA ASP A 469 -27.41 -28.77 -12.96
C ASP A 469 -27.94 -30.23 -12.94
N LYS A 470 -28.43 -30.72 -11.80
CA LYS A 470 -28.80 -32.13 -11.63
C LYS A 470 -29.91 -32.34 -10.61
N LEU A 471 -31.07 -32.70 -11.14
CA LEU A 471 -32.21 -33.12 -10.34
C LEU A 471 -32.11 -34.60 -9.98
N LYS A 472 -32.42 -34.93 -8.72
CA LYS A 472 -32.60 -36.31 -8.24
C LYS A 472 -33.97 -36.41 -7.56
N ASN A 473 -34.87 -37.22 -8.12
CA ASN A 473 -36.25 -37.39 -7.64
C ASN A 473 -37.04 -36.08 -7.55
N GLY A 474 -36.88 -35.19 -8.53
CA GLY A 474 -37.52 -33.87 -8.53
C GLY A 474 -36.95 -32.87 -7.53
N LYS A 475 -35.90 -33.23 -6.78
CA LYS A 475 -35.20 -32.35 -5.84
C LYS A 475 -33.81 -31.98 -6.37
N ALA A 476 -33.42 -30.72 -6.19
CA ALA A 476 -32.09 -30.21 -6.51
C ALA A 476 -31.07 -30.69 -5.45
N MET A 477 -30.52 -31.89 -5.63
CA MET A 477 -29.62 -32.50 -4.65
C MET A 477 -28.21 -32.66 -5.23
N GLY A 478 -27.28 -31.82 -4.77
CA GLY A 478 -25.83 -32.14 -4.76
C GLY A 478 -24.95 -31.52 -5.85
N LYS A 479 -25.50 -30.67 -6.72
CA LYS A 479 -24.74 -29.93 -7.74
C LYS A 479 -25.33 -28.55 -8.02
N TRP A 480 -25.03 -27.63 -7.11
CA TRP A 480 -25.33 -26.21 -7.28
C TRP A 480 -24.12 -25.52 -7.88
N TRP A 481 -24.38 -24.54 -8.71
CA TRP A 481 -23.37 -23.72 -9.35
C TRP A 481 -23.68 -22.25 -9.15
N ILE A 482 -22.63 -21.45 -9.09
CA ILE A 482 -22.72 -19.99 -9.19
C ILE A 482 -21.69 -19.51 -10.22
N SER A 483 -22.15 -18.71 -11.17
CA SER A 483 -21.28 -17.91 -12.03
C SER A 483 -21.18 -16.51 -11.42
N ILE A 484 -19.99 -15.94 -11.42
CA ILE A 484 -19.70 -14.61 -10.90
C ILE A 484 -19.04 -13.82 -12.02
N ASP A 485 -19.48 -12.59 -12.22
CA ASP A 485 -18.87 -11.56 -13.07
C ASP A 485 -18.89 -10.26 -12.26
N ALA A 486 -17.74 -9.88 -11.73
CA ALA A 486 -17.59 -8.75 -10.82
C ALA A 486 -16.38 -7.88 -11.21
N VAL A 487 -16.53 -6.58 -11.05
CA VAL A 487 -15.46 -5.58 -11.23
C VAL A 487 -15.38 -4.75 -9.96
N GLY A 488 -14.18 -4.32 -9.56
CA GLY A 488 -14.05 -3.60 -8.29
C GLY A 488 -14.35 -4.52 -7.10
N ALA A 489 -14.08 -5.83 -7.22
CA ALA A 489 -14.43 -6.80 -6.20
C ALA A 489 -13.32 -7.06 -5.19
N THR A 490 -13.67 -7.33 -3.93
CA THR A 490 -12.78 -8.00 -2.98
C THR A 490 -13.17 -9.47 -2.87
N ILE A 491 -12.20 -10.33 -2.53
CA ILE A 491 -12.44 -11.74 -2.24
C ILE A 491 -11.57 -12.17 -1.07
N ASP A 492 -12.21 -12.51 0.05
CA ASP A 492 -11.51 -12.88 1.28
C ASP A 492 -11.97 -14.24 1.79
N PRO A 493 -11.06 -15.08 2.32
CA PRO A 493 -11.47 -16.26 3.06
C PRO A 493 -12.23 -15.81 4.32
N ASP A 494 -13.49 -16.18 4.44
CA ASP A 494 -14.32 -15.84 5.59
C ASP A 494 -13.90 -16.71 6.80
N ILE A 495 -13.01 -16.14 7.61
CA ILE A 495 -12.44 -16.77 8.81
C ILE A 495 -13.45 -16.97 9.94
N THR A 496 -14.64 -16.36 9.88
CA THR A 496 -15.70 -16.60 10.86
C THR A 496 -16.39 -17.95 10.62
N GLY A 497 -16.23 -18.51 9.42
CA GLY A 497 -16.66 -19.85 9.06
C GLY A 497 -15.79 -20.93 9.68
N GLY A 498 -16.09 -21.31 10.93
CA GLY A 498 -15.37 -22.38 11.63
C GLY A 498 -15.11 -23.60 10.75
N ASN A 499 -13.86 -24.07 10.73
CA ASN A 499 -13.38 -25.18 9.90
C ASN A 499 -13.92 -26.52 10.44
N GLY A 500 -15.24 -26.72 10.33
CA GLY A 500 -15.96 -27.89 10.82
C GLY A 500 -15.75 -29.07 9.88
N GLY A 501 -14.71 -29.86 10.16
CA GLY A 501 -14.34 -31.03 9.37
C GLY A 501 -13.51 -32.06 10.14
N GLY A 502 -13.86 -32.33 11.40
CA GLY A 502 -13.29 -33.43 12.18
C GLY A 502 -14.28 -33.87 13.26
N ALA A 503 -14.84 -35.07 13.12
CA ALA A 503 -15.69 -35.67 14.15
C ALA A 503 -14.82 -36.07 15.35
N GLY A 504 -14.98 -35.42 16.50
CA GLY A 504 -14.28 -35.75 17.73
C GLY A 504 -14.84 -34.98 18.94
N SER A 505 -15.43 -35.74 19.87
CA SER A 505 -15.85 -35.48 21.27
C SER A 505 -15.99 -34.05 21.80
N GLU A 506 -17.18 -33.78 22.34
CA GLU A 506 -17.55 -32.68 23.24
C GLU A 506 -16.57 -32.55 24.42
N ASP A 507 -16.02 -31.35 24.60
CA ASP A 507 -15.43 -30.89 25.86
C ASP A 507 -15.89 -29.43 26.09
N ASP A 508 -16.56 -29.24 27.21
CA ASP A 508 -17.32 -28.04 27.57
C ASP A 508 -16.38 -27.02 28.24
N GLY A 509 -15.73 -26.18 27.42
CA GLY A 509 -14.89 -25.07 27.88
C GLY A 509 -15.59 -23.73 27.74
N GLU A 510 -16.02 -23.17 28.87
CA GLU A 510 -16.56 -21.82 29.02
C GLU A 510 -15.48 -20.77 28.65
N VAL A 511 -15.74 -19.91 27.65
CA VAL A 511 -14.84 -18.82 27.24
C VAL A 511 -15.45 -17.48 27.64
N THR A 512 -14.78 -16.80 28.57
CA THR A 512 -15.03 -15.41 28.95
C THR A 512 -14.46 -14.44 27.92
N GLU A 513 -15.28 -13.45 27.53
CA GLU A 513 -14.92 -12.34 26.64
C GLU A 513 -13.78 -11.48 27.21
N THR A 514 -12.84 -11.09 26.34
CA THR A 514 -11.98 -9.92 26.55
C THR A 514 -11.94 -9.08 25.28
N GLU A 515 -12.16 -7.79 25.48
CA GLU A 515 -12.20 -6.70 24.52
C GLU A 515 -10.89 -6.50 23.75
N THR A 516 -11.04 -5.95 22.54
CA THR A 516 -10.04 -5.26 21.70
C THR A 516 -8.81 -6.06 21.24
N GLY A 517 -8.80 -6.41 19.96
CA GLY A 517 -7.58 -6.87 19.29
C GLY A 517 -7.79 -7.00 17.78
N TYR A 518 -7.36 -6.00 17.02
CA TYR A 518 -7.17 -6.14 15.58
C TYR A 518 -6.03 -7.13 15.33
N LYS A 519 -6.28 -8.12 14.49
CA LYS A 519 -5.31 -9.13 14.09
C LYS A 519 -5.00 -8.92 12.61
N VAL A 520 -3.88 -8.26 12.32
CA VAL A 520 -3.30 -8.21 10.97
C VAL A 520 -2.61 -9.55 10.74
N ILE A 521 -3.02 -10.28 9.70
CA ILE A 521 -2.35 -11.51 9.26
C ILE A 521 -1.83 -11.25 7.84
N TYR A 522 -0.51 -11.31 7.70
CA TYR A 522 0.16 -11.24 6.41
C TYR A 522 -0.15 -12.48 5.57
N TRP A 523 -0.49 -12.25 4.31
CA TRP A 523 -0.48 -13.28 3.28
C TRP A 523 0.96 -13.59 2.89
N ASN A 524 1.29 -14.88 2.78
CA ASN A 524 2.54 -15.34 2.18
C ASN A 524 2.14 -16.11 0.91
N PRO A 525 2.55 -15.68 -0.29
CA PRO A 525 2.16 -16.32 -1.55
C PRO A 525 2.59 -17.80 -1.66
#